data_AF-A0A9P0P709-F1
#
_entry.id   AF-A0A9P0P709-F1
#
_cell.length_a   1.000
_cell.length_b   1.000
_cell.length_c   1.000
_cell.angle_alpha   90.00
_cell.angle_beta   90.00
_cell.angle_gamma   90.00
#
_symmetry.space_group_name_H-M   'P 1'
#
loop_
_entity.id
_entity.type
_entity.pdbx_description
1 polymer ?
#
loop_
_entity_poly.entity_id
_entity_poly.type
_entity_poly.pdbx_seq_one_letter_code
_entity_poly.pdbx_strand_id
1 'polypeptide(L)'
;MRFYFQDSGQKVATKCIRVASDATVEDVIGTLIEKFRPDMRMLSVPSYALYELHEGCPERKMAPDEKPLLVQLNWHVDDREGRFLLKNVDDKMMSGSMGSIDSNASFRRKLSKREKKQLKKQEKLSRMKSENGDINEKDNVAEKLYTELPETSFTRSISNPEAVMRRRRQQKLEKKLQQFRSKDGGPDTGGTLKIYGEALCKDVPYKTLLLSIRDCAGAVVREMLDKYGLSKTDPSQWCLVQVTQQPGCPDTDYILDDDECPLSILMNSQNNGK
;
A
#
# COMPACT_ATOMS: atom_id res chain seq x y z
N MET A 1 7.74 13.22 4.84
CA MET A 1 6.95 12.15 5.48
C MET A 1 5.52 12.60 5.69
N ARG A 2 4.55 11.69 5.76
CA ARG A 2 3.12 11.99 5.92
C ARG A 2 2.67 11.61 7.34
N PHE A 3 1.94 12.52 7.98
CA PHE A 3 1.42 12.39 9.34
C PHE A 3 -0.07 12.68 9.35
N TYR A 4 -0.79 11.95 10.18
CA TYR A 4 -2.22 12.07 10.41
C TYR A 4 -2.46 12.61 11.82
N PHE A 5 -3.53 13.35 12.02
CA PHE A 5 -3.98 13.85 13.31
C PHE A 5 -5.48 13.68 13.41
N GLN A 6 -5.96 13.11 14.50
CA GLN A 6 -7.39 12.99 14.78
C GLN A 6 -7.73 13.85 15.99
N ASP A 7 -8.60 14.82 15.77
CA ASP A 7 -9.11 15.69 16.82
C ASP A 7 -10.33 15.04 17.50
N SER A 8 -10.64 15.44 18.74
CA SER A 8 -11.71 14.87 19.58
C SER A 8 -13.13 14.93 18.97
N GLY A 9 -13.29 15.58 17.81
CA GLY A 9 -14.50 15.64 16.99
C GLY A 9 -14.33 14.99 15.62
N GLN A 10 -13.96 13.71 15.57
CA GLN A 10 -14.02 12.78 14.41
C GLN A 10 -13.38 13.19 13.06
N LYS A 11 -12.72 14.35 12.91
CA LYS A 11 -12.08 14.75 11.65
C LYS A 11 -10.58 14.43 11.64
N VAL A 12 -10.16 13.65 10.64
CA VAL A 12 -8.75 13.36 10.39
C VAL A 12 -8.15 14.47 9.54
N ALA A 13 -7.14 15.15 10.07
CA ALA A 13 -6.28 16.05 9.31
C ALA A 13 -5.01 15.31 8.87
N THR A 14 -4.46 15.67 7.71
CA THR A 14 -3.20 15.09 7.19
C THR A 14 -2.21 16.19 6.85
N LYS A 15 -0.94 16.00 7.21
CA LYS A 15 0.15 16.92 6.84
C LYS A 15 1.41 16.18 6.40
N CYS A 16 2.10 16.79 5.46
CA CYS A 16 3.42 16.34 5.05
C CYS A 16 4.46 17.35 5.50
N ILE A 17 5.48 16.87 6.21
CA ILE A 17 6.64 17.68 6.60
C ILE A 17 7.93 17.03 6.11
N ARG A 18 8.96 17.84 5.90
CA ARG A 18 10.33 17.34 5.73
C ARG A 18 10.85 16.95 7.11
N VAL A 19 11.46 15.79 7.20
CA VAL A 19 12.02 15.24 8.45
C VAL A 19 13.43 14.80 8.12
N ALA A 20 14.40 15.23 8.93
CA ALA A 20 15.78 14.83 8.77
C ALA A 20 16.00 13.41 9.36
N SER A 21 17.12 12.77 9.01
CA SER A 21 17.44 11.42 9.50
C SER A 21 17.80 11.36 10.97
N ASP A 22 18.22 12.48 11.55
CA ASP A 22 18.57 12.67 12.94
C ASP A 22 17.43 13.27 13.78
N ALA A 23 16.36 13.77 13.15
CA ALA A 23 15.21 14.34 13.83
C ALA A 23 14.48 13.29 14.67
N THR A 24 14.24 13.64 15.93
CA THR A 24 13.56 12.79 16.92
C THR A 24 12.04 12.90 16.81
N VAL A 25 11.32 12.00 17.47
CA VAL A 25 9.86 12.10 17.62
C VAL A 25 9.47 13.41 18.28
N GLU A 26 10.22 13.88 19.28
CA GLU A 26 9.97 15.16 19.97
C GLU A 26 10.06 16.36 19.01
N ASP A 27 11.10 16.43 18.18
CA ASP A 27 11.27 17.47 17.16
C ASP A 27 10.12 17.49 16.15
N VAL A 28 9.73 16.28 15.72
CA VAL A 28 8.64 16.07 14.77
C VAL A 28 7.30 16.49 15.38
N ILE A 29 7.01 16.12 16.63
CA ILE A 29 5.79 16.52 17.33
C ILE A 29 5.70 18.05 17.42
N GLY A 30 6.78 18.72 17.83
CA GLY A 30 6.82 20.20 17.89
C GLY A 30 6.44 20.84 16.55
N THR A 31 7.03 20.35 15.45
CA THR A 31 6.71 20.82 14.10
C THR A 31 5.26 20.52 13.71
N LEU A 32 4.74 19.35 14.06
CA LEU A 32 3.38 18.96 13.73
C LEU A 32 2.33 19.78 14.49
N ILE A 33 2.58 20.12 15.75
CA ILE A 33 1.70 21.00 16.55
C ILE A 33 1.54 22.35 15.85
N GLU A 34 2.65 22.99 15.45
CA GLU A 34 2.61 24.26 14.72
C GLU A 34 1.80 24.17 13.43
N LYS A 35 1.91 23.05 12.74
CA LYS A 35 1.25 22.86 11.46
C LYS A 35 -0.23 22.53 11.64
N PHE A 36 -0.61 21.64 12.56
CA PHE A 36 -1.99 21.21 12.79
C PHE A 36 -2.84 22.25 13.52
N ARG A 37 -2.28 22.95 14.51
CA ARG A 37 -3.00 23.97 15.27
C ARG A 37 -2.06 25.11 15.67
N PRO A 38 -1.75 26.04 14.75
CA PRO A 38 -0.92 27.21 15.06
C PRO A 38 -1.50 28.07 16.20
N ASP A 39 -2.83 28.05 16.38
CA ASP A 39 -3.59 28.82 17.37
C ASP A 39 -3.56 28.21 18.79
N MET A 40 -3.16 26.94 18.95
CA MET A 40 -3.12 26.27 20.25
C MET A 40 -1.91 26.64 21.12
N ARG A 41 -0.94 27.40 20.59
CA ARG A 41 0.24 27.82 21.36
C ARG A 41 -0.08 28.66 22.59
N MET A 42 -1.25 29.31 22.62
CA MET A 42 -1.65 30.24 23.68
C MET A 42 -2.50 29.61 24.79
N LEU A 43 -2.92 28.35 24.65
CA LEU A 43 -3.74 27.64 25.63
C LEU A 43 -3.09 26.27 25.84
N SER A 44 -2.34 26.11 26.96
CA SER A 44 -1.65 24.88 27.43
C SER A 44 -1.23 23.88 26.35
N VAL A 45 0.09 23.72 26.11
CA VAL A 45 0.61 22.73 25.15
C VAL A 45 0.03 21.35 25.49
N PRO A 46 -0.90 20.81 24.68
CA PRO A 46 -1.47 19.50 24.98
C PRO A 46 -0.37 18.45 24.88
N SER A 47 -0.40 17.42 25.74
CA SER A 47 0.60 16.36 25.66
C SER A 47 0.29 15.52 24.42
N TYR A 48 1.15 15.59 23.40
CA TYR A 48 0.99 14.81 22.18
C TYR A 48 1.97 13.64 22.15
N ALA A 49 1.55 12.53 21.55
CA ALA A 49 2.39 11.38 21.26
C ALA A 49 2.22 10.94 19.81
N LEU A 50 3.32 10.44 19.24
CA LEU A 50 3.34 9.90 17.89
C LEU A 50 3.20 8.38 17.95
N TYR A 51 2.32 7.84 17.10
CA TYR A 51 2.06 6.42 16.98
C TYR A 51 2.40 5.96 15.57
N GLU A 52 2.96 4.77 15.45
CA GLU A 52 3.00 4.02 14.20
C GLU A 52 1.86 3.00 14.16
N LEU A 53 1.19 2.94 13.02
CA LEU A 53 0.06 2.06 12.75
C LEU A 53 0.41 1.18 11.56
N HIS A 54 0.17 -0.13 11.68
CA HIS A 54 0.27 -1.07 10.59
C HIS A 54 -1.06 -1.81 10.40
N GLU A 55 -1.34 -2.22 9.17
CA GLU A 55 -2.53 -3.03 8.89
C GLU A 55 -2.46 -4.35 9.67
N GLY A 56 -3.53 -4.66 10.42
CA GLY A 56 -3.61 -5.89 11.22
C GLY A 56 -2.76 -5.93 12.49
N CYS A 57 -2.03 -4.86 12.85
CA CYS A 57 -1.25 -4.78 14.09
C CYS A 57 -1.81 -3.73 15.05
N PRO A 58 -1.63 -3.91 16.38
CA PRO A 58 -1.98 -2.90 17.36
C PRO A 58 -1.13 -1.63 17.16
N GLU A 59 -1.69 -0.48 17.53
CA GLU A 59 -0.98 0.79 17.49
C GLU A 59 0.22 0.80 18.45
N ARG A 60 1.40 1.20 17.95
CA ARG A 60 2.62 1.31 18.75
C ARG A 60 2.94 2.78 18.99
N LYS A 61 3.02 3.18 20.25
CA LYS A 61 3.53 4.49 20.66
C LYS A 61 5.04 4.54 20.45
N MET A 62 5.52 5.52 19.71
CA MET A 62 6.94 5.75 19.50
C MET A 62 7.58 6.41 20.71
N ALA A 63 8.82 6.05 21.05
CA ALA A 63 9.57 6.71 22.11
C ALA A 63 10.05 8.12 21.67
N PRO A 64 10.23 9.08 22.60
CA PRO A 64 10.59 10.46 22.26
C PRO A 64 11.90 10.61 21.46
N ASP A 65 12.86 9.71 21.70
CA ASP A 65 14.19 9.65 21.09
C ASP A 65 14.23 8.85 19.78
N GLU A 66 13.15 8.16 19.42
CA GLU A 66 13.06 7.46 18.14
C GLU A 66 13.14 8.43 16.97
N LYS A 67 13.59 7.92 15.82
CA LYS A 67 13.76 8.69 14.59
C LYS A 67 12.69 8.27 13.58
N PRO A 68 11.59 9.04 13.42
CA PRO A 68 10.46 8.63 12.58
C PRO A 68 10.88 8.27 11.16
N LEU A 69 11.85 8.98 10.59
CA LEU A 69 12.33 8.68 9.23
C LEU A 69 12.97 7.29 9.14
N LEU A 70 13.80 6.92 10.12
CA LEU A 70 14.45 5.60 10.13
C LEU A 70 13.42 4.49 10.35
N VAL A 71 12.47 4.72 11.26
CA VAL A 71 11.33 3.80 11.49
C VAL A 71 10.55 3.58 10.20
N GLN A 72 10.18 4.67 9.50
CA GLN A 72 9.43 4.58 8.23
C GLN A 72 10.22 3.86 7.14
N LEU A 73 11.54 4.09 7.09
CA LEU A 73 12.40 3.40 6.15
C LEU A 73 12.37 1.91 6.46
N ASN A 74 12.49 1.46 7.70
CA ASN A 74 12.51 0.02 8.05
C ASN A 74 11.23 -0.76 7.73
N TRP A 75 10.11 -0.10 7.39
CA TRP A 75 8.86 -0.77 7.01
C TRP A 75 8.98 -1.69 5.77
N HIS A 76 9.97 -1.48 4.90
CA HIS A 76 10.16 -2.32 3.71
C HIS A 76 10.66 -3.75 4.00
N VAL A 77 11.19 -4.01 5.20
CA VAL A 77 11.76 -5.32 5.55
C VAL A 77 10.71 -6.43 5.51
N ASP A 78 9.44 -6.11 5.76
CA ASP A 78 8.34 -7.08 5.79
C ASP A 78 7.16 -6.67 4.87
N ASP A 79 7.42 -5.80 3.88
CA ASP A 79 6.39 -5.17 3.02
C ASP A 79 5.22 -4.56 3.83
N ARG A 80 5.54 -4.05 5.03
CA ARG A 80 4.56 -3.51 5.97
C ARG A 80 4.14 -2.10 5.53
N GLU A 81 2.87 -1.91 5.18
CA GLU A 81 2.33 -0.56 5.01
C GLU A 81 2.07 0.07 6.38
N GLY A 82 2.66 1.25 6.63
CA GLY A 82 2.57 1.95 7.91
C GLY A 82 2.04 3.37 7.80
N ARG A 83 1.48 3.91 8.89
CA ARG A 83 1.05 5.31 9.01
C ARG A 83 1.46 5.91 10.35
N PHE A 84 1.88 7.18 10.34
CA PHE A 84 2.13 7.92 11.57
C PHE A 84 0.90 8.72 11.99
N LEU A 85 0.43 8.51 13.22
CA LEU A 85 -0.71 9.19 13.81
C LEU A 85 -0.28 9.98 15.05
N LEU A 86 -0.50 11.28 15.03
CA LEU A 86 -0.37 12.15 16.18
C LEU A 86 -1.66 12.08 17.00
N LYS A 87 -1.55 11.77 18.29
CA LYS A 87 -2.69 11.77 19.22
C LYS A 87 -2.39 12.62 20.45
N ASN A 88 -3.43 13.27 20.96
CA ASN A 88 -3.39 13.91 22.26
C ASN A 88 -3.49 12.81 23.36
N VAL A 89 -2.55 12.84 24.31
CA VAL A 89 -2.43 11.88 25.42
C VAL A 89 -3.48 12.17 26.50
N ASP A 90 -3.84 13.43 26.68
CA ASP A 90 -4.77 13.89 27.72
C ASP A 90 -6.24 13.54 27.38
N ASP A 91 -6.54 13.38 26.09
CA ASP A 91 -7.88 13.08 25.56
C ASP A 91 -8.37 11.67 25.97
N LYS A 92 -7.44 10.76 26.33
CA LYS A 92 -7.76 9.41 26.80
C LYS A 92 -8.50 9.41 28.14
N MET A 93 -8.44 10.51 28.90
CA MET A 93 -9.16 10.66 30.16
C MET A 93 -10.65 11.05 29.96
N MET A 94 -11.04 11.57 28.79
CA MET A 94 -12.41 12.03 28.52
C MET A 94 -13.26 11.01 27.73
N SER A 95 -12.64 10.00 27.10
CA SER A 95 -13.34 8.95 26.35
C SER A 95 -13.99 7.87 27.25
N GLY A 96 -13.85 7.96 28.57
CA GLY A 96 -14.36 6.98 29.53
C GLY A 96 -15.72 7.29 30.17
N SER A 97 -16.27 8.49 29.99
CA SER A 97 -17.50 8.88 30.69
C SER A 97 -18.23 10.03 30.01
N MET A 98 -19.11 9.74 29.05
CA MET A 98 -20.35 10.50 28.89
C MET A 98 -21.35 9.65 28.11
N GLY A 99 -22.36 9.17 28.82
CA GLY A 99 -23.51 8.51 28.24
C GLY A 99 -24.32 9.45 27.34
N SER A 100 -25.10 8.80 26.47
CA SER A 100 -26.19 9.37 25.68
C SER A 100 -26.99 10.42 26.45
N ILE A 101 -26.90 11.69 26.04
CA ILE A 101 -27.94 12.68 26.30
C ILE A 101 -28.32 13.36 24.98
N ASP A 102 -29.54 13.05 24.60
CA ASP A 102 -30.37 13.61 23.55
C ASP A 102 -30.64 15.11 23.83
N SER A 103 -30.42 15.96 22.83
CA SER A 103 -30.85 17.36 22.85
C SER A 103 -30.98 17.87 21.42
N ASN A 104 -31.93 17.28 20.68
CA ASN A 104 -32.33 17.75 19.37
C ASN A 104 -33.62 18.59 19.50
N ALA A 105 -33.49 19.89 19.74
CA ALA A 105 -34.61 20.82 19.67
C ALA A 105 -34.25 22.05 18.81
N SER A 106 -35.04 22.20 17.73
CA SER A 106 -35.28 23.45 16.98
C SER A 106 -34.15 23.99 16.11
N PHE A 107 -34.21 23.68 14.80
CA PHE A 107 -34.30 24.64 13.68
C PHE A 107 -34.29 23.86 12.35
N ARG A 108 -35.43 23.26 11.97
CA ARG A 108 -35.57 22.61 10.67
C ARG A 108 -35.74 23.65 9.56
N ARG A 109 -34.63 24.07 8.93
CA ARG A 109 -34.68 24.66 7.58
C ARG A 109 -34.91 23.55 6.55
N LYS A 110 -35.88 23.75 5.65
CA LYS A 110 -36.23 22.80 4.60
C LYS A 110 -35.02 22.60 3.68
N LEU A 111 -34.55 21.35 3.57
CA LEU A 111 -33.42 20.94 2.73
C LEU A 111 -33.67 21.27 1.26
N SER A 112 -32.61 21.69 0.57
CA SER A 112 -32.62 22.00 -0.86
C SER A 112 -32.95 20.77 -1.70
N LYS A 113 -33.53 20.97 -2.89
CA LYS A 113 -33.81 19.90 -3.89
C LYS A 113 -32.56 19.05 -4.19
N ARG A 114 -31.35 19.57 -3.97
CA ARG A 114 -30.07 18.87 -4.14
C ARG A 114 -29.74 17.91 -2.97
N GLU A 115 -30.00 18.32 -1.73
CA GLU A 115 -29.81 17.50 -0.53
C GLU A 115 -30.78 16.31 -0.51
N LYS A 116 -32.03 16.52 -0.95
CA LYS A 116 -33.03 15.44 -1.03
C LYS A 116 -32.63 14.34 -2.02
N LYS A 117 -31.84 14.64 -3.05
CA LYS A 117 -31.32 13.65 -4.02
C LYS A 117 -30.07 12.91 -3.49
N GLN A 118 -29.27 13.57 -2.65
CA GLN A 118 -28.11 12.94 -1.99
C GLN A 118 -28.54 11.98 -0.89
N LEU A 119 -29.50 12.36 -0.05
CA LEU A 119 -30.09 11.48 0.97
C LEU A 119 -30.69 10.22 0.34
N LYS A 120 -31.41 10.35 -0.78
CA LYS A 120 -31.98 9.19 -1.50
C LYS A 120 -30.90 8.25 -2.09
N LYS A 121 -29.71 8.77 -2.38
CA LYS A 121 -28.55 7.97 -2.84
C LYS A 121 -27.82 7.32 -1.66
N GLN A 122 -27.70 8.03 -0.54
CA GLN A 122 -27.07 7.57 0.69
C GLN A 122 -27.91 6.52 1.43
N GLU A 123 -29.23 6.66 1.42
CA GLU A 123 -30.19 5.66 1.94
C GLU A 123 -30.15 4.36 1.12
N LYS A 124 -29.97 4.47 -0.20
CA LYS A 124 -29.82 3.30 -1.09
C LYS A 124 -28.49 2.57 -0.87
N LEU A 125 -27.43 3.30 -0.54
CA LEU A 125 -26.09 2.76 -0.23
C LEU A 125 -26.02 2.16 1.19
N SER A 126 -26.70 2.76 2.17
CA SER A 126 -26.76 2.21 3.54
C SER A 126 -27.59 0.94 3.61
N ARG A 127 -28.70 0.85 2.86
CA ARG A 127 -29.45 -0.42 2.72
C ARG A 127 -28.62 -1.57 2.15
N MET A 128 -27.67 -1.29 1.26
CA MET A 128 -26.74 -2.31 0.73
C MET A 128 -25.62 -2.67 1.71
N LYS A 129 -25.39 -1.87 2.75
CA LYS A 129 -24.31 -2.09 3.73
C LYS A 129 -24.79 -2.85 4.99
N SER A 130 -26.09 -2.90 5.24
CA SER A 130 -26.67 -3.62 6.38
C SER A 130 -26.79 -5.14 6.22
N GLU A 131 -26.31 -5.74 5.11
CA GLU A 131 -26.31 -7.19 4.92
C GLU A 131 -25.04 -7.91 5.43
N ASN A 132 -24.01 -7.20 5.90
CA ASN A 132 -22.86 -7.82 6.58
C ASN A 132 -22.68 -7.22 7.96
N GLY A 133 -22.75 -8.10 8.95
CA GLY A 133 -22.93 -7.82 10.37
C GLY A 133 -21.86 -6.97 11.05
N ASP A 134 -22.35 -6.40 12.15
CA ASP A 134 -21.70 -5.68 13.23
C ASP A 134 -20.46 -6.40 13.81
N ILE A 135 -19.43 -5.64 14.20
CA ILE A 135 -18.45 -5.87 15.31
C ILE A 135 -17.48 -4.66 15.40
N ASN A 136 -17.44 -4.04 16.58
CA ASN A 136 -16.40 -3.18 17.19
C ASN A 136 -15.95 -1.87 16.49
N GLU A 137 -16.54 -0.75 16.92
CA GLU A 137 -16.20 0.61 16.47
C GLU A 137 -14.82 1.15 16.93
N LYS A 138 -14.14 0.51 17.89
CA LYS A 138 -12.89 1.02 18.48
C LYS A 138 -11.61 0.61 17.74
N ASP A 139 -11.62 -0.50 17.00
CA ASP A 139 -10.43 -1.00 16.29
C ASP A 139 -10.34 -0.51 14.84
N ASN A 140 -11.33 0.26 14.38
CA ASN A 140 -11.46 0.62 12.96
C ASN A 140 -10.97 2.02 12.60
N VAL A 141 -10.14 2.62 13.45
CA VAL A 141 -9.49 3.92 13.16
C VAL A 141 -8.59 3.79 11.92
N ALA A 142 -7.86 2.68 11.80
CA ALA A 142 -7.05 2.39 10.62
C ALA A 142 -7.92 2.36 9.36
N GLU A 143 -8.98 1.53 9.31
CA GLU A 143 -9.87 1.41 8.15
C GLU A 143 -10.52 2.76 7.75
N LYS A 144 -10.95 3.56 8.73
CA LYS A 144 -11.48 4.92 8.50
C LYS A 144 -10.42 5.86 7.90
N LEU A 145 -9.17 5.80 8.38
CA LEU A 145 -8.05 6.55 7.79
C LEU A 145 -7.74 6.12 6.35
N TYR A 146 -7.97 4.85 6.00
CA TYR A 146 -7.78 4.35 4.63
C TYR A 146 -8.87 4.83 3.68
N THR A 147 -10.09 5.12 4.15
CA THR A 147 -11.27 5.29 3.30
C THR A 147 -11.86 6.70 3.23
N GLU A 148 -11.61 7.59 4.21
CA GLU A 148 -12.23 8.93 4.23
C GLU A 148 -11.54 9.96 3.32
N LEU A 149 -12.33 10.59 2.43
CA LEU A 149 -11.90 11.73 1.59
C LEU A 149 -12.21 13.08 2.28
N PRO A 150 -11.35 14.11 2.14
CA PRO A 150 -11.60 15.43 2.73
C PRO A 150 -12.84 16.14 2.15
N GLU A 151 -13.62 16.82 3.01
CA GLU A 151 -14.89 17.49 2.64
C GLU A 151 -14.75 18.79 1.82
N THR A 152 -13.56 19.40 1.70
CA THR A 152 -13.46 20.72 1.05
C THR A 152 -13.34 20.60 -0.48
N SER A 153 -14.40 21.01 -1.18
CA SER A 153 -14.42 21.22 -2.64
C SER A 153 -13.48 22.34 -3.13
N PHE A 154 -12.81 23.07 -2.24
CA PHE A 154 -11.90 24.16 -2.60
C PHE A 154 -10.56 23.65 -3.16
N THR A 155 -10.14 22.44 -2.80
CA THR A 155 -8.96 21.79 -3.40
C THR A 155 -9.34 20.93 -4.60
N ARG A 156 -10.15 21.50 -5.50
CA ARG A 156 -10.55 20.88 -6.76
C ARG A 156 -9.28 20.44 -7.51
N SER A 157 -9.22 19.15 -7.84
CA SER A 157 -8.28 18.48 -8.75
C SER A 157 -6.81 18.32 -8.31
N ILE A 158 -6.57 17.59 -7.23
CA ILE A 158 -5.41 16.69 -7.21
C ILE A 158 -5.99 15.29 -7.04
N SER A 159 -5.88 14.48 -8.09
CA SER A 159 -6.44 13.13 -8.12
C SER A 159 -5.88 12.32 -6.94
N ASN A 160 -6.74 11.52 -6.28
CA ASN A 160 -6.38 10.73 -5.11
C ASN A 160 -5.01 10.08 -5.36
N PRO A 161 -3.96 10.41 -4.59
CA PRO A 161 -2.59 9.98 -4.88
C PRO A 161 -2.49 8.46 -4.93
N GLU A 162 -3.27 7.74 -4.13
CA GLU A 162 -3.35 6.29 -4.17
C GLU A 162 -4.03 5.78 -5.46
N ALA A 163 -5.15 6.39 -5.86
CA ALA A 163 -5.82 6.07 -7.12
C ALA A 163 -4.95 6.40 -8.35
N VAL A 164 -4.19 7.50 -8.28
CA VAL A 164 -3.24 7.91 -9.32
C VAL A 164 -2.08 6.92 -9.40
N MET A 165 -1.50 6.54 -8.26
CA MET A 165 -0.43 5.56 -8.21
C MET A 165 -0.90 4.18 -8.65
N ARG A 166 -2.10 3.74 -8.22
CA ARG A 166 -2.74 2.50 -8.68
C ARG A 166 -2.98 2.55 -10.19
N ARG A 167 -3.55 3.64 -10.71
CA ARG A 167 -3.74 3.83 -12.16
C ARG A 167 -2.42 3.85 -12.92
N ARG A 168 -1.36 4.45 -12.37
CA ARG A 168 -0.02 4.48 -12.98
C ARG A 168 0.62 3.08 -12.99
N ARG A 169 0.49 2.31 -11.90
CA ARG A 169 0.91 0.90 -11.84
C ARG A 169 0.15 0.05 -12.85
N GLN A 170 -1.18 0.22 -12.92
CA GLN A 170 -2.05 -0.47 -13.88
C GLN A 170 -1.68 -0.11 -15.32
N GLN A 171 -1.46 1.16 -15.64
CA GLN A 171 -1.01 1.60 -16.97
C GLN A 171 0.35 1.04 -17.34
N LYS A 172 1.30 0.95 -16.39
CA LYS A 172 2.62 0.36 -16.65
C LYS A 172 2.49 -1.14 -16.97
N LEU A 173 1.65 -1.86 -16.22
CA LEU A 173 1.37 -3.27 -16.46
C LEU A 173 0.64 -3.48 -17.79
N GLU A 174 -0.41 -2.71 -18.06
CA GLU A 174 -1.19 -2.75 -19.30
C GLU A 174 -0.30 -2.43 -20.52
N LYS A 175 0.61 -1.45 -20.40
CA LYS A 175 1.59 -1.15 -21.45
C LYS A 175 2.55 -2.32 -21.68
N LYS A 176 3.03 -3.00 -20.63
CA LYS A 176 3.89 -4.19 -20.76
C LYS A 176 3.11 -5.35 -21.40
N LEU A 177 1.86 -5.58 -20.99
CA LEU A 177 0.95 -6.57 -21.61
C LEU A 177 0.64 -6.24 -23.09
N GLN A 178 0.47 -4.97 -23.42
CA GLN A 178 0.20 -4.53 -24.79
C GLN A 178 1.44 -4.70 -25.69
N GLN A 179 2.66 -4.60 -25.16
CA GLN A 179 3.89 -4.93 -25.88
C GLN A 179 3.97 -6.42 -26.26
N PHE A 180 3.33 -7.30 -25.49
CA PHE A 180 3.21 -8.72 -25.79
C PHE A 180 2.03 -9.04 -26.71
N ARG A 181 1.26 -8.04 -27.19
CA ARG A 181 0.28 -8.27 -28.24
C ARG A 181 0.98 -8.24 -29.59
N SER A 182 0.87 -9.33 -30.32
CA SER A 182 1.33 -9.41 -31.71
C SER A 182 0.59 -8.37 -32.59
N LYS A 183 1.23 -7.91 -33.69
CA LYS A 183 0.62 -6.97 -34.66
C LYS A 183 -0.74 -7.46 -35.20
N ASP A 184 -0.96 -8.77 -35.20
CA ASP A 184 -2.19 -9.43 -35.67
C ASP A 184 -3.27 -9.62 -34.58
N GLY A 185 -3.06 -9.11 -33.35
CA GLY A 185 -4.09 -9.13 -32.30
C GLY A 185 -4.45 -10.51 -31.74
N GLY A 186 -3.70 -11.56 -32.09
CA GLY A 186 -3.89 -12.93 -31.61
C GLY A 186 -3.50 -13.12 -30.12
N PRO A 187 -3.96 -14.22 -29.49
CA PRO A 187 -3.87 -14.44 -28.04
C PRO A 187 -2.48 -14.77 -27.46
N ASP A 188 -1.45 -15.05 -28.27
CA ASP A 188 -0.25 -15.75 -27.76
C ASP A 188 1.07 -14.99 -27.95
N THR A 189 1.48 -14.14 -26.99
CA THR A 189 2.90 -13.74 -26.98
C THR A 189 3.50 -13.39 -25.62
N GLY A 190 2.80 -13.54 -24.49
CA GLY A 190 3.39 -13.27 -23.18
C GLY A 190 2.62 -13.86 -22.01
N GLY A 191 3.29 -13.97 -20.87
CA GLY A 191 2.80 -14.70 -19.70
C GLY A 191 3.63 -14.39 -18.46
N THR A 192 3.18 -14.90 -17.32
CA THR A 192 3.91 -14.76 -16.05
C THR A 192 4.72 -16.02 -15.80
N LEU A 193 6.04 -15.88 -15.69
CA LEU A 193 6.95 -16.97 -15.33
C LEU A 193 7.40 -16.82 -13.88
N LYS A 194 7.29 -17.90 -13.10
CA LYS A 194 7.80 -17.99 -11.73
C LYS A 194 9.21 -18.56 -11.78
N ILE A 195 10.19 -17.79 -11.33
CA ILE A 195 11.61 -18.17 -11.35
C ILE A 195 12.09 -18.29 -9.91
N TYR A 196 12.58 -19.47 -9.55
CA TYR A 196 13.13 -19.75 -8.23
C TYR A 196 14.57 -19.24 -8.18
N GLY A 197 14.90 -18.52 -7.11
CA GLY A 197 16.16 -17.80 -6.95
C GLY A 197 16.75 -17.98 -5.57
N GLU A 198 16.54 -19.14 -4.95
CA GLU A 198 17.09 -19.44 -3.61
C GLU A 198 18.61 -19.26 -3.54
N ALA A 199 19.31 -19.51 -4.65
CA ALA A 199 20.75 -19.24 -4.80
C ALA A 199 21.12 -17.74 -4.73
N LEU A 200 20.18 -16.85 -5.06
CA LEU A 200 20.36 -15.39 -4.98
C LEU A 200 20.02 -14.85 -3.59
N CYS A 201 18.90 -15.31 -3.02
CA CYS A 201 18.39 -14.85 -1.72
C CYS A 201 17.53 -15.95 -1.09
N LYS A 202 17.98 -16.49 0.05
CA LYS A 202 17.28 -17.57 0.76
C LYS A 202 15.93 -17.12 1.34
N ASP A 203 15.81 -15.85 1.71
CA ASP A 203 14.60 -15.31 2.33
C ASP A 203 13.46 -15.13 1.31
N VAL A 204 13.78 -14.97 0.03
CA VAL A 204 12.81 -14.78 -1.05
C VAL A 204 13.01 -15.87 -2.11
N PRO A 205 12.34 -17.04 -1.96
CA PRO A 205 12.66 -18.24 -2.74
C PRO A 205 12.33 -18.13 -4.23
N TYR A 206 11.41 -17.24 -4.61
CA TYR A 206 11.05 -17.01 -6.01
C TYR A 206 10.59 -15.58 -6.26
N LYS A 207 10.73 -15.16 -7.52
CA LYS A 207 10.09 -13.96 -8.05
C LYS A 207 9.41 -14.27 -9.37
N THR A 208 8.33 -13.53 -9.64
CA THR A 208 7.58 -13.66 -10.89
C THR A 208 7.96 -12.56 -11.87
N LEU A 209 8.23 -12.92 -13.12
CA LEU A 209 8.42 -11.97 -14.21
C LEU A 209 7.28 -12.08 -15.21
N LEU A 210 6.90 -10.95 -15.78
CA LEU A 210 6.02 -10.93 -16.93
C LEU A 210 6.90 -10.89 -18.18
N LEU A 211 6.90 -11.99 -18.93
CA LEU A 211 7.79 -12.25 -20.06
C LEU A 211 7.00 -12.42 -21.36
N SER A 212 7.66 -12.14 -22.48
CA SER A 212 7.27 -12.54 -23.82
C SER A 212 7.69 -13.98 -24.10
N ILE A 213 7.02 -14.67 -25.02
CA ILE A 213 7.52 -15.95 -25.56
C ILE A 213 8.82 -15.80 -26.36
N ARG A 214 9.23 -14.55 -26.65
CA ARG A 214 10.46 -14.21 -27.38
C ARG A 214 11.58 -13.66 -26.49
N ASP A 215 11.35 -13.57 -25.18
CA ASP A 215 12.38 -13.08 -24.26
C ASP A 215 13.40 -14.18 -24.02
N CYS A 216 14.66 -13.93 -24.36
CA CYS A 216 15.75 -14.89 -24.23
C CYS A 216 16.24 -15.02 -22.78
N ALA A 217 16.78 -16.18 -22.42
CA ALA A 217 17.20 -16.54 -21.07
C ALA A 217 18.20 -15.52 -20.50
N GLY A 218 19.16 -15.06 -21.29
CA GLY A 218 20.14 -14.05 -20.84
C GLY A 218 19.49 -12.71 -20.46
N ALA A 219 18.42 -12.31 -21.16
CA ALA A 219 17.66 -11.12 -20.79
C ALA A 219 16.85 -11.33 -19.49
N VAL A 220 16.29 -12.52 -19.32
CA VAL A 220 15.55 -12.90 -18.11
C VAL A 220 16.46 -12.95 -16.89
N VAL A 221 17.67 -13.52 -17.01
CA VAL A 221 18.68 -13.52 -15.94
C VAL A 221 18.99 -12.10 -15.47
N ARG A 222 19.22 -11.17 -16.41
CA ARG A 222 19.47 -9.76 -16.10
C ARG A 222 18.30 -9.13 -15.36
N GLU A 223 17.07 -9.31 -15.83
CA GLU A 223 15.87 -8.77 -15.17
C GLU A 223 15.68 -9.37 -13.77
N MET A 224 15.99 -10.66 -13.58
CA MET A 224 15.93 -11.32 -12.27
C MET A 224 16.96 -10.78 -11.29
N LEU A 225 18.22 -10.62 -11.71
CA LEU A 225 19.29 -10.03 -10.89
C LEU A 225 18.91 -8.62 -10.44
N ASP A 226 18.43 -7.77 -11.38
CA ASP A 226 17.93 -6.43 -11.07
C ASP A 226 16.79 -6.48 -10.06
N LYS A 227 15.85 -7.42 -10.23
CA LYS A 227 14.70 -7.57 -9.31
C LYS A 227 15.11 -8.03 -7.92
N TYR A 228 16.23 -8.73 -7.77
CA TYR A 228 16.86 -9.07 -6.48
C TYR A 228 17.82 -7.99 -5.95
N GLY A 229 17.99 -6.88 -6.66
CA GLY A 229 18.88 -5.78 -6.25
C GLY A 229 20.36 -6.03 -6.55
N LEU A 230 20.66 -7.01 -7.40
CA LEU A 230 22.02 -7.45 -7.77
C LEU A 230 22.48 -6.86 -9.12
N SER A 231 22.04 -5.65 -9.46
CA SER A 231 22.26 -5.00 -10.76
C SER A 231 23.72 -4.71 -11.13
N LYS A 232 24.64 -4.80 -10.16
CA LYS A 232 26.08 -4.61 -10.36
C LYS A 232 26.83 -5.90 -10.68
N THR A 233 26.16 -7.05 -10.56
CA THR A 233 26.77 -8.36 -10.80
C THR A 233 26.78 -8.61 -12.30
N ASP A 234 27.83 -9.28 -12.78
CA ASP A 234 27.91 -9.67 -14.19
C ASP A 234 26.86 -10.76 -14.50
N PRO A 235 25.89 -10.51 -15.42
CA PRO A 235 24.91 -11.51 -15.80
C PRO A 235 25.52 -12.77 -16.44
N SER A 236 26.73 -12.69 -17.01
CA SER A 236 27.41 -13.83 -17.64
C SER A 236 27.75 -14.96 -16.65
N GLN A 237 27.76 -14.67 -15.35
CA GLN A 237 28.06 -15.62 -14.29
C GLN A 237 26.82 -16.38 -13.80
N TRP A 238 25.66 -16.13 -14.40
CA TRP A 238 24.38 -16.69 -14.00
C TRP A 238 23.66 -17.28 -15.21
N CYS A 239 23.02 -18.43 -15.01
CA CYS A 239 22.20 -19.08 -16.02
C CYS A 239 20.82 -19.40 -15.46
N LEU A 240 19.88 -19.68 -16.36
CA LEU A 240 18.59 -20.25 -15.98
C LEU A 240 18.64 -21.77 -16.11
N VAL A 241 18.07 -22.46 -15.13
CA VAL A 241 17.98 -23.92 -15.14
C VAL A 241 16.51 -24.31 -15.14
N GLN A 242 16.12 -25.13 -16.11
CA GLN A 242 14.84 -25.81 -16.11
C GLN A 242 14.96 -27.10 -15.30
N VAL A 243 14.21 -27.17 -14.21
CA VAL A 243 14.08 -28.37 -13.38
C VAL A 243 12.77 -29.05 -13.77
N THR A 244 12.83 -30.31 -14.20
CA THR A 244 11.65 -31.12 -14.51
C THR A 244 11.52 -32.24 -13.50
N GLN A 245 10.41 -32.23 -12.76
CA GLN A 245 10.08 -33.27 -11.78
C GLN A 245 8.94 -34.14 -12.35
N GLN A 246 9.25 -35.40 -12.68
CA GLN A 246 8.26 -36.37 -13.16
C GLN A 246 8.04 -37.46 -12.10
N PRO A 247 6.79 -37.81 -11.76
CA PRO A 247 6.53 -38.86 -10.79
C PRO A 247 7.13 -40.21 -11.22
N GLY A 248 8.05 -40.75 -10.42
CA GLY A 248 8.71 -42.04 -10.70
C GLY A 248 9.99 -41.96 -11.52
N CYS A 249 10.39 -40.77 -11.97
CA CYS A 249 11.68 -40.52 -12.61
C CYS A 249 12.55 -39.61 -11.71
N PRO A 250 13.88 -39.70 -11.76
CA PRO A 250 14.76 -38.74 -11.09
C PRO A 250 14.56 -37.34 -11.68
N ASP A 251 14.73 -36.32 -10.83
CA ASP A 251 14.71 -34.92 -11.26
C ASP A 251 15.78 -34.67 -12.31
N THR A 252 15.42 -33.97 -13.38
CA THR A 252 16.35 -33.59 -14.45
C THR A 252 16.52 -32.09 -14.50
N ASP A 253 17.78 -31.66 -14.50
CA ASP A 253 18.18 -30.27 -14.63
C ASP A 253 18.74 -30.01 -16.03
N TYR A 254 18.20 -29.01 -16.72
CA TYR A 254 18.67 -28.56 -18.03
C TYR A 254 19.05 -27.08 -17.94
N ILE A 255 20.30 -26.75 -18.25
CA ILE A 255 20.78 -25.36 -18.28
C ILE A 255 20.35 -24.75 -19.61
N LEU A 256 19.64 -23.63 -19.55
CA LEU A 256 19.21 -22.91 -20.74
C LEU A 256 20.36 -22.10 -21.32
N ASP A 257 20.49 -22.14 -22.64
CA ASP A 257 21.38 -21.23 -23.38
C ASP A 257 20.83 -19.81 -23.39
N ASP A 258 21.70 -18.81 -23.49
CA ASP A 258 21.33 -17.39 -23.39
C ASP A 258 20.27 -16.94 -24.41
N ASP A 259 20.22 -17.59 -25.58
CA ASP A 259 19.31 -17.33 -26.69
C ASP A 259 17.97 -18.09 -26.58
N GLU A 260 17.86 -19.07 -25.68
CA GLU A 260 16.64 -19.85 -25.49
C GLU A 260 15.54 -19.02 -24.79
N CYS A 261 14.28 -19.29 -25.12
CA CYS A 261 13.14 -18.52 -24.59
C CYS A 261 12.41 -19.31 -23.49
N PRO A 262 12.67 -19.07 -22.19
CA PRO A 262 12.15 -19.90 -21.10
C PRO A 262 10.61 -19.98 -21.05
N LEU A 263 9.92 -18.87 -21.35
CA LEU A 263 8.45 -18.88 -21.37
C LEU A 263 7.89 -19.73 -22.53
N SER A 264 8.53 -19.69 -23.70
CA SER A 264 8.13 -20.52 -24.85
C SER A 264 8.34 -22.00 -24.55
N ILE A 265 9.48 -22.36 -23.96
CA ILE A 265 9.80 -23.73 -23.55
C ILE A 265 8.76 -24.26 -22.56
N LEU A 266 8.39 -23.45 -21.56
CA LEU A 266 7.36 -23.83 -20.59
C LEU A 266 5.99 -24.08 -21.24
N MET A 267 5.56 -23.17 -22.12
CA MET A 267 4.27 -23.30 -22.82
C MET A 267 4.23 -24.53 -23.74
N ASN A 268 5.32 -24.82 -24.44
CA ASN A 268 5.41 -25.99 -25.32
C ASN A 268 5.47 -27.30 -24.54
N SER A 269 6.18 -27.32 -23.41
CA SER A 269 6.27 -28.49 -22.53
C SER A 269 4.92 -28.86 -21.91
N GLN A 270 4.08 -27.87 -21.60
CA GLN A 270 2.71 -28.09 -21.11
C GLN A 270 1.76 -28.64 -22.18
N ASN A 271 2.00 -28.30 -23.46
CA ASN A 271 1.16 -28.76 -24.57
C ASN A 271 1.46 -30.21 -24.99
N ASN A 272 2.71 -30.67 -24.83
CA ASN A 272 3.12 -32.04 -25.17
C ASN A 272 2.78 -33.09 -24.08
N GLY A 273 2.20 -32.66 -22.96
CA GLY A 273 1.80 -33.53 -21.84
C GLY A 273 0.31 -33.94 -21.84
N LYS A 274 -0.39 -33.83 -22.97
CA LYS A 274 -1.78 -34.30 -23.15
C LYS A 274 -1.86 -35.44 -24.16
#